data_AF-A0A165FTS6-F1
#
_entry.id   AF-A0A165FTS6-F1
#
_cell.length_a   1.000
_cell.length_b   1.000
_cell.length_c   1.000
_cell.angle_alpha   90.00
_cell.angle_beta   90.00
_cell.angle_gamma   90.00
#
_symmetry.space_group_name_H-M   'P 1'
#
loop_
_entity.id
_entity.type
_entity.pdbx_description
1 polymer ?
#
loop_
_entity_poly.entity_id
_entity_poly.type
_entity_poly.pdbx_seq_one_letter_code
_entity_poly.pdbx_strand_id
1 'polypeptide(L)'
;PHNPVNQSKAVRFVADALSSVFYDRTPIADWDDNDYAYIYILAAALDSGKLDLETLQWHGTSSVTSKAQRFVARAVTARMTVEREQLSSVEDEDAEAEMANDHALLLNALHLFLEDNPLREYL
;
A
#
# COMPACT_ATOMS: atom_id res chain seq x y z
N PRO A 1 18.57 -24.47 -9.13
CA PRO A 1 19.00 -23.39 -8.21
C PRO A 1 18.03 -22.21 -8.29
N HIS A 2 17.07 -22.15 -7.37
CA HIS A 2 16.22 -20.97 -7.22
C HIS A 2 17.09 -19.83 -6.69
N ASN A 3 17.41 -18.86 -7.54
CA ASN A 3 17.91 -17.58 -7.08
C ASN A 3 16.79 -16.96 -6.23
N PRO A 4 17.04 -16.52 -4.98
CA PRO A 4 16.11 -15.61 -4.34
C PRO A 4 16.14 -14.34 -5.19
N VAL A 5 15.07 -14.09 -5.96
CA VAL A 5 14.88 -12.81 -6.61
C VAL A 5 14.98 -11.80 -5.48
N ASN A 6 16.00 -10.94 -5.54
CA ASN A 6 16.18 -9.88 -4.57
C ASN A 6 15.02 -8.90 -4.82
N GLN A 7 13.86 -9.18 -4.21
CA GLN A 7 12.68 -8.34 -4.34
C GLN A 7 13.06 -6.93 -3.93
N SER A 8 12.69 -5.96 -4.76
CA SER A 8 12.98 -4.57 -4.46
C SER A 8 12.39 -4.21 -3.09
N LYS A 9 13.07 -3.34 -2.35
CA LYS A 9 12.58 -2.86 -1.05
C LYS A 9 11.12 -2.40 -1.13
N ALA A 10 10.74 -1.75 -2.24
CA ALA A 10 9.38 -1.28 -2.50
C ALA A 10 8.36 -2.42 -2.60
N VAL A 11 8.68 -3.53 -3.28
CA VAL A 11 7.77 -4.70 -3.38
C VAL A 11 7.46 -5.25 -2.00
N ARG A 12 8.48 -5.46 -1.17
CA ARG A 12 8.30 -5.96 0.21
C ARG A 12 7.45 -5.00 1.03
N PHE A 13 7.75 -3.70 0.95
CA PHE A 13 7.02 -2.67 1.69
C PHE A 13 5.53 -2.63 1.35
N VAL A 14 5.19 -2.70 0.06
CA VAL A 14 3.78 -2.73 -0.37
C VAL A 14 3.12 -4.05 0.02
N ALA A 15 3.80 -5.19 -0.14
CA ALA A 15 3.26 -6.49 0.26
C ALA A 15 3.01 -6.58 1.78
N ASP A 16 3.93 -6.05 2.59
CA ASP A 16 3.80 -6.00 4.04
C ASP A 16 2.65 -5.08 4.45
N ALA A 17 2.54 -3.87 3.88
CA ALA A 17 1.44 -2.95 4.16
C ALA A 17 0.07 -3.58 3.86
N LEU A 18 -0.08 -4.25 2.71
CA LEU A 18 -1.32 -4.94 2.35
C LEU A 18 -1.61 -6.13 3.27
N SER A 19 -0.58 -6.89 3.65
CA SER A 19 -0.73 -7.99 4.60
C SER A 19 -1.20 -7.49 5.96
N SER A 20 -0.63 -6.38 6.45
CA SER A 20 -1.04 -5.74 7.70
C SER A 20 -2.49 -5.29 7.66
N VAL A 21 -2.96 -4.68 6.56
CA VAL A 21 -4.39 -4.29 6.42
C VAL A 21 -5.31 -5.50 6.56
N PHE A 22 -4.92 -6.64 6.01
CA PHE A 22 -5.70 -7.88 6.14
C PHE A 22 -5.69 -8.43 7.58
N TYR A 23 -4.50 -8.59 8.19
CA TYR A 23 -4.38 -9.19 9.52
C TYR A 23 -4.94 -8.32 10.63
N ASP A 24 -4.67 -7.01 10.56
CA ASP A 24 -5.14 -6.04 11.57
C ASP A 24 -6.59 -5.63 11.33
N ARG A 25 -7.18 -6.06 10.21
CA ARG A 25 -8.54 -5.67 9.79
C ARG A 25 -8.71 -4.15 9.82
N THR A 26 -7.72 -3.44 9.27
CA THR A 26 -7.71 -1.97 9.20
C THR A 26 -9.04 -1.47 8.63
N PRO A 27 -9.80 -0.63 9.34
CA PRO A 27 -11.13 -0.21 8.90
C PRO A 27 -11.10 0.54 7.57
N ILE A 28 -11.84 0.06 6.58
CA ILE A 28 -12.00 0.71 5.28
C ILE A 28 -13.49 0.75 4.96
N ALA A 29 -14.01 1.93 4.64
CA ALA A 29 -15.43 2.12 4.40
C ALA A 29 -15.93 1.22 3.25
N ASP A 30 -17.08 0.60 3.44
CA ASP A 30 -17.75 -0.28 2.48
C ASP A 30 -16.97 -1.55 2.09
N TRP A 31 -15.91 -1.91 2.83
CA TRP A 31 -15.19 -3.16 2.60
C TRP A 31 -15.78 -4.33 3.39
N ASP A 32 -15.93 -5.46 2.70
CA ASP A 32 -16.32 -6.74 3.30
C ASP A 32 -15.14 -7.73 3.35
N ASP A 33 -15.40 -8.95 3.84
CA ASP A 33 -14.39 -10.01 3.93
C ASP A 33 -13.77 -10.40 2.58
N ASN A 34 -14.52 -10.27 1.49
CA ASN A 34 -14.01 -10.57 0.14
C ASN A 34 -13.03 -9.50 -0.32
N ASP A 35 -13.26 -8.24 0.04
CA ASP A 35 -12.36 -7.13 -0.25
C ASP A 35 -11.02 -7.29 0.51
N TYR A 36 -11.09 -7.65 1.81
CA TYR A 36 -9.90 -7.98 2.59
C TYR A 36 -9.17 -9.21 2.02
N ALA A 37 -9.89 -10.27 1.66
CA ALA A 37 -9.27 -11.43 1.03
C ALA A 37 -8.59 -11.08 -0.30
N TYR A 38 -9.20 -10.18 -1.08
CA TYR A 38 -8.63 -9.73 -2.36
C TYR A 38 -7.30 -9.01 -2.17
N ILE A 39 -7.16 -8.11 -1.19
CA ILE A 39 -5.87 -7.45 -0.93
C ILE A 39 -4.81 -8.43 -0.43
N TYR A 40 -5.20 -9.44 0.35
CA TYR A 40 -4.28 -10.46 0.84
C TYR A 40 -3.73 -11.30 -0.32
N ILE A 41 -4.58 -11.62 -1.29
CA ILE A 41 -4.16 -12.28 -2.53
C ILE A 41 -3.17 -11.40 -3.31
N LEU A 42 -3.42 -10.09 -3.40
CA LEU A 42 -2.48 -9.16 -4.05
C LEU A 42 -1.13 -9.09 -3.31
N ALA A 43 -1.16 -9.04 -1.98
CA ALA A 43 0.04 -9.06 -1.13
C ALA A 43 0.87 -10.32 -1.37
N ALA A 44 0.25 -11.50 -1.30
CA ALA A 44 0.91 -12.78 -1.55
C ALA A 44 1.41 -12.91 -3.01
N ALA A 45 0.72 -12.30 -3.98
CA ALA A 45 1.16 -12.29 -5.36
C ALA A 45 2.38 -11.39 -5.57
N LEU A 46 2.45 -10.24 -4.91
CA LEU A 46 3.65 -9.38 -4.88
C LEU A 46 4.83 -10.10 -4.22
N ASP A 47 4.59 -10.68 -3.04
CA ASP A 47 5.61 -11.38 -2.24
C ASP A 47 6.11 -12.67 -2.91
N SER A 48 5.32 -13.30 -3.77
CA SER A 48 5.78 -14.43 -4.58
C SER A 48 6.34 -14.03 -5.96
N GLY A 49 6.32 -12.74 -6.31
CA GLY A 49 6.74 -12.24 -7.63
C GLY A 49 5.80 -12.63 -8.78
N LYS A 50 4.57 -13.08 -8.48
CA LYS A 50 3.53 -13.39 -9.48
C LYS A 50 2.80 -12.13 -9.97
N LEU A 51 2.87 -11.06 -9.20
CA LEU A 51 2.38 -9.74 -9.54
C LEU A 51 3.56 -8.77 -9.52
N ASP A 52 3.71 -7.99 -10.58
CA ASP A 52 4.73 -6.93 -10.61
C ASP A 52 4.17 -5.66 -9.98
N LEU A 53 4.98 -5.00 -9.15
CA LEU A 53 4.62 -3.72 -8.54
C LEU A 53 4.33 -2.66 -9.62
N GLU A 54 5.00 -2.71 -10.77
CA GLU A 54 4.73 -1.80 -11.89
C GLU A 54 3.25 -1.84 -12.29
N THR A 55 2.58 -3.00 -12.25
CA THR A 55 1.15 -3.12 -12.60
C THR A 55 0.19 -2.48 -11.59
N LEU A 56 0.69 -2.18 -10.37
CA LEU A 56 -0.04 -1.51 -9.31
C LEU A 56 0.26 -0.01 -9.25
N GLN A 57 1.26 0.46 -9.99
CA GLN A 57 1.56 1.88 -10.12
C GLN A 57 0.58 2.56 -11.06
N TRP A 58 0.27 3.82 -10.79
CA TRP A 58 -0.44 4.64 -11.77
C TRP A 58 0.52 5.07 -12.89
N HIS A 59 0.05 5.02 -14.15
CA HIS A 59 0.86 5.21 -15.36
C HIS A 59 0.51 6.49 -16.15
N GLY A 60 -0.15 7.46 -15.51
CA GLY A 60 -0.47 8.74 -16.13
C GLY A 60 -1.91 8.88 -16.61
N THR A 61 -2.25 10.09 -17.06
CA THR A 61 -3.62 10.56 -17.33
C THR A 61 -4.33 9.85 -18.49
N SER A 62 -3.58 9.17 -19.36
CA SER A 62 -4.14 8.35 -20.44
C SER A 62 -4.61 6.97 -19.99
N SER A 63 -4.34 6.58 -18.73
CA SER A 63 -4.64 5.25 -18.20
C SER A 63 -5.86 5.25 -17.27
N VAL A 64 -6.80 4.34 -17.52
CA VAL A 64 -7.92 4.06 -16.60
C VAL A 64 -7.39 3.25 -15.43
N THR A 65 -7.74 3.62 -14.20
CA THR A 65 -7.30 2.90 -13.02
C THR A 65 -7.94 1.51 -12.91
N SER A 66 -7.10 0.51 -12.73
CA SER A 66 -7.53 -0.88 -12.53
C SER A 66 -8.21 -1.06 -11.17
N LYS A 67 -8.95 -2.16 -11.01
CA LYS A 67 -9.50 -2.53 -9.70
C LYS A 67 -8.38 -2.73 -8.67
N ALA A 68 -7.29 -3.41 -9.05
CA ALA A 68 -6.16 -3.66 -8.17
C ALA A 68 -5.50 -2.36 -7.68
N GLN A 69 -5.25 -1.42 -8.59
CA GLN A 69 -4.70 -0.10 -8.25
C GLN A 69 -5.56 0.65 -7.24
N ARG A 70 -6.88 0.69 -7.44
CA ARG A 70 -7.82 1.33 -6.50
C ARG A 70 -7.85 0.68 -5.13
N PHE A 71 -7.88 -0.65 -5.09
CA PHE A 71 -7.88 -1.40 -3.84
C PHE A 71 -6.59 -1.23 -3.06
N VAL A 72 -5.45 -1.29 -3.74
CA VAL A 72 -4.12 -1.12 -3.13
C VAL A 72 -3.96 0.30 -2.60
N ALA A 73 -4.33 1.32 -3.38
CA ALA A 73 -4.29 2.71 -2.94
C ALA A 73 -5.15 2.93 -1.69
N ARG A 74 -6.41 2.45 -1.70
CA ARG A 74 -7.32 2.61 -0.56
C ARG A 74 -6.83 1.87 0.69
N ALA A 75 -6.28 0.66 0.55
CA ALA A 75 -5.71 -0.10 1.65
C ALA A 75 -4.49 0.59 2.26
N VAL A 76 -3.53 0.98 1.42
CA VAL A 76 -2.30 1.65 1.86
C VAL A 76 -2.64 2.96 2.56
N THR A 77 -3.55 3.76 2.02
CA THR A 77 -3.91 5.01 2.68
C THR A 77 -4.61 4.79 4.01
N ALA A 78 -5.56 3.85 4.09
CA ALA A 78 -6.22 3.56 5.36
C ALA A 78 -5.23 3.08 6.43
N ARG A 79 -4.23 2.28 6.04
CA ARG A 79 -3.14 1.89 6.93
C ARG A 79 -2.36 3.10 7.44
N MET A 80 -1.97 4.00 6.54
CA MET A 80 -1.25 5.22 6.89
C MET A 80 -2.05 6.11 7.85
N THR A 81 -3.37 6.21 7.66
CA THR A 81 -4.26 6.95 8.57
C THR A 81 -4.26 6.34 9.96
N VAL A 82 -4.45 5.02 10.07
CA VAL A 82 -4.45 4.32 11.36
C VAL A 82 -3.11 4.44 12.08
N GLU A 83 -1.99 4.30 11.37
CA GLU A 83 -0.65 4.48 11.95
C GLU A 83 -0.46 5.90 12.51
N ARG A 84 -0.90 6.92 11.76
CA ARG A 84 -0.82 8.32 12.21
C ARG A 84 -1.66 8.57 13.47
N GLU A 85 -2.86 8.00 13.54
CA GLU A 85 -3.72 8.10 14.72
C GLU A 85 -3.11 7.40 15.93
N GLN A 86 -2.55 6.21 15.75
CA GLN A 86 -1.87 5.46 16.82
C GLN A 86 -0.68 6.24 17.36
N LEU A 87 0.12 6.83 16.47
CA LEU A 87 1.35 7.51 16.86
C LEU A 87 1.10 8.88 17.48
N SER A 88 0.04 9.59 17.08
CA SER A 88 -0.36 10.86 17.73
C SER A 88 -0.70 10.72 19.22
N SER A 89 -0.90 9.50 19.70
CA SER A 89 -1.16 9.20 21.12
C SER A 89 0.12 8.97 21.96
N VAL A 90 1.27 8.87 21.29
CA VAL A 90 2.58 8.56 21.86
C VAL A 90 3.52 9.64 21.35
N GLU A 91 3.72 10.73 22.11
CA GLU A 91 4.59 11.87 21.73
C GLU A 91 6.06 11.44 21.58
N ASP A 92 6.38 10.75 20.47
CA ASP A 92 7.69 10.16 20.15
C ASP A 92 8.13 10.62 18.76
N GLU A 93 8.98 11.65 18.75
CA GLU A 93 9.48 12.31 17.54
C GLU A 93 10.28 11.37 16.63
N ASP A 94 11.01 10.41 17.19
CA ASP A 94 11.79 9.44 16.40
C ASP A 94 10.85 8.48 15.67
N ALA A 95 9.81 8.00 16.36
CA ALA A 95 8.78 7.16 15.77
C ALA A 95 7.97 7.92 14.69
N GLU A 96 7.73 9.22 14.87
CA GLU A 96 7.08 10.07 13.87
C GLU A 96 7.91 10.18 12.58
N ALA A 97 9.23 10.38 12.72
CA ALA A 97 10.13 10.49 11.59
C ALA A 97 10.25 9.16 10.82
N GLU A 98 10.31 8.02 11.52
CA GLU A 98 10.30 6.69 10.90
C GLU A 98 9.02 6.44 10.12
N MET A 99 7.85 6.67 10.75
CA MET A 99 6.55 6.53 10.09
C MET A 99 6.44 7.42 8.84
N ALA A 100 6.89 8.67 8.92
CA ALA A 100 6.85 9.59 7.79
C ALA A 100 7.71 9.10 6.61
N ASN A 101 8.88 8.52 6.87
CA ASN A 101 9.74 7.93 5.84
C ASN A 101 9.09 6.70 5.19
N ASP A 102 8.44 5.86 5.99
CA ASP A 102 7.73 4.66 5.52
C ASP A 102 6.52 5.03 4.66
N HIS A 103 5.75 6.04 5.08
CA HIS A 103 4.64 6.60 4.31
C HIS A 103 5.12 7.17 2.98
N ALA A 104 6.21 7.95 2.99
CA ALA A 104 6.80 8.50 1.76
C ALA A 104 7.25 7.39 0.79
N LEU A 105 7.81 6.29 1.31
CA LEU A 105 8.21 5.14 0.50
C LEU A 105 6.99 4.45 -0.14
N LEU A 106 5.89 4.26 0.59
CA LEU A 106 4.66 3.67 0.07
C LEU A 106 4.03 4.53 -1.03
N LEU A 107 3.93 5.84 -0.79
CA LEU A 107 3.41 6.79 -1.78
C LEU A 107 4.26 6.79 -3.04
N ASN A 108 5.59 6.73 -2.88
CA ASN A 108 6.52 6.68 -4.00
C ASN A 108 6.37 5.38 -4.80
N ALA A 109 6.35 4.24 -4.11
CA ALA A 109 6.24 2.91 -4.72
C ALA A 109 5.00 2.73 -5.60
N LEU A 110 3.90 3.45 -5.29
CA LEU A 110 2.62 3.38 -6.00
C LEU A 110 2.32 4.62 -6.86
N HIS A 111 3.24 5.58 -6.93
CA HIS A 111 3.06 6.87 -7.59
C HIS A 111 1.84 7.68 -7.10
N LEU A 112 1.43 7.52 -5.84
CA LEU A 112 0.30 8.25 -5.25
C LEU A 112 0.63 9.73 -4.99
N PHE A 113 1.90 10.11 -4.98
CA PHE A 113 2.31 11.52 -4.81
C PHE A 113 2.21 12.38 -6.08
N LEU A 114 1.84 11.82 -7.24
CA LEU A 114 1.72 12.57 -8.50
C LEU A 114 0.39 13.34 -8.56
N GLU A 115 0.41 14.65 -8.71
CA GLU A 115 -0.79 15.52 -8.61
C GLU A 115 -1.97 15.09 -9.49
N ASP A 116 -1.68 14.61 -10.70
CA ASP A 116 -2.69 14.16 -11.65
C ASP A 116 -3.24 12.74 -11.38
N ASN A 117 -2.70 12.03 -10.38
CA ASN A 117 -3.12 10.68 -10.06
C ASN A 117 -4.49 10.70 -9.38
N PRO A 118 -5.54 10.14 -10.02
CA PRO A 118 -6.89 10.15 -9.45
C PRO A 118 -6.99 9.34 -8.14
N LEU A 119 -6.07 8.39 -7.89
CA LEU A 119 -6.04 7.59 -6.67
C LEU A 119 -5.64 8.41 -5.42
N ARG A 120 -5.20 9.67 -5.61
CA ARG A 120 -4.97 10.63 -4.53
C ARG A 120 -6.23 11.01 -3.78
N GLU A 121 -7.41 10.76 -4.35
CA GLU A 121 -8.68 10.98 -3.64
C GLU A 121 -8.76 10.23 -2.31
N TYR A 122 -7.92 9.20 -2.11
CA TYR A 122 -7.87 8.43 -0.88
C TYR A 122 -6.95 9.03 0.19
N LEU A 123 -5.99 9.90 -0.16
CA LEU A 123 -5.01 10.58 0.73
C LEU A 123 -5.66 11.62 1.64
#